data_AF-A0A959LDC5-F1
#
_entry.id   AF-A0A959LDC5-F1
#
_cell.length_a   1.000
_cell.length_b   1.000
_cell.length_c   1.000
_cell.angle_alpha   90.00
_cell.angle_beta   90.00
_cell.angle_gamma   90.00
#
_symmetry.space_group_name_H-M   'P 1'
#
loop_
_entity.id
_entity.type
_entity.pdbx_description
1 polymer ?
#
loop_
_entity_poly.entity_id
_entity_poly.type
_entity_poly.pdbx_seq_one_letter_code
_entity_poly.pdbx_strand_id
1 'polypeptide(L)' 'MGDSNTPHIYLIPIPINDESIDTIPQRTLEVTKSLDVFIVERAKTARAYLKLIGHPLAMNDIDILEIPRDEIDTQ' A
#
# COMPACT_ATOMS: atom_id res chain seq x y z
N MET A 1 10.23 -22.10 19.71
CA MET A 1 9.83 -20.71 20.03
C MET A 1 8.80 -20.36 18.98
N GLY A 2 7.52 -20.25 19.36
CA GLY A 2 6.42 -20.25 18.38
C GLY A 2 6.43 -18.98 17.54
N ASP A 3 6.46 -19.14 16.22
CA ASP A 3 6.13 -18.07 15.30
C ASP A 3 4.65 -17.75 15.51
N SER A 4 4.40 -16.67 16.25
CA SER A 4 3.06 -16.14 16.43
C SER A 4 2.59 -15.64 15.07
N ASN A 5 1.70 -16.38 14.42
CA ASN A 5 1.01 -15.99 13.18
C ASN A 5 0.00 -14.87 13.45
N THR A 6 0.47 -13.77 14.04
CA THR A 6 -0.34 -12.57 14.29
C THR A 6 -0.36 -11.74 13.02
N PRO A 7 -1.55 -11.34 12.53
CA PRO A 7 -1.65 -10.39 11.43
C PRO A 7 -0.93 -9.08 11.78
N HIS A 8 -0.16 -8.54 10.84
CA HIS A 8 0.53 -7.26 10.99
C HIS A 8 -0.14 -6.21 10.11
N ILE A 9 -0.26 -4.98 10.64
CA ILE A 9 -0.71 -3.81 9.88
C ILE A 9 0.46 -2.86 9.77
N TYR A 10 0.77 -2.47 8.54
CA TYR A 10 1.82 -1.51 8.24
C TYR A 10 1.20 -0.19 7.76
N LEU A 11 1.69 0.92 8.29
CA LEU A 11 1.42 2.24 7.72
C LEU A 11 2.58 2.60 6.79
N ILE A 12 2.31 2.65 5.49
CA ILE A 12 3.32 2.88 4.46
C ILE A 12 3.25 4.36 4.05
N PRO A 13 4.32 5.15 4.27
CA PRO A 13 4.38 6.51 3.74
C PRO A 13 4.44 6.49 2.21
N ILE A 14 3.67 7.37 1.58
CA ILE A 14 3.71 7.61 0.14
C ILE A 14 4.24 9.04 -0.06
N PRO A 15 5.23 9.25 -0.95
CA PRO A 15 5.76 10.58 -1.20
C PRO A 15 4.71 11.46 -1.87
N ILE A 16 4.76 12.78 -1.61
CA ILE A 16 3.80 13.75 -2.18
C ILE A 16 3.99 13.89 -3.70
N ASN A 17 5.22 13.69 -4.19
CA ASN A 17 5.54 13.67 -5.61
C ASN A 17 6.32 12.38 -5.96
N ASP A 18 6.20 11.94 -7.21
CA ASP A 18 6.83 10.69 -7.68
C ASP A 18 8.36 10.77 -7.70
N GLU A 19 8.92 11.98 -7.85
CA GLU A 19 10.37 12.22 -7.90
C GLU A 19 11.06 12.05 -6.54
N SER A 20 10.31 12.02 -5.43
CA SER A 20 10.83 11.89 -4.06
C SER A 20 10.84 10.45 -3.55
N ILE A 21 10.89 9.45 -4.44
CA ILE A 21 10.88 8.04 -4.00
C ILE A 21 12.10 7.66 -3.15
N ASP A 22 13.22 8.36 -3.37
CA ASP A 22 14.46 8.27 -2.60
C ASP A 22 14.30 8.70 -1.14
N THR A 23 13.24 9.43 -0.81
CA THR A 23 12.89 9.79 0.58
C THR A 23 12.27 8.64 1.37
N ILE A 24 11.87 7.55 0.70
CA ILE A 24 11.29 6.38 1.35
C ILE A 24 12.40 5.44 1.85
N PRO A 25 12.44 5.08 3.14
CA PRO A 25 13.43 4.16 3.65
C PRO A 25 13.42 2.81 2.92
N GLN A 26 14.59 2.25 2.67
CA GLN A 26 14.73 0.98 1.96
C GLN A 26 13.91 -0.16 2.60
N ARG A 27 13.89 -0.25 3.94
CA ARG A 27 13.08 -1.23 4.66
C ARG A 27 11.58 -1.07 4.42
N THR A 28 11.10 0.16 4.24
CA THR A 28 9.70 0.42 3.90
C THR A 28 9.40 -0.12 2.51
N LEU A 29 10.28 0.11 1.52
CA LEU A 29 10.12 -0.45 0.17
C LEU A 29 10.10 -1.98 0.17
N GLU A 30 10.97 -2.61 0.96
CA GLU A 30 11.03 -4.06 1.11
C GLU A 30 9.75 -4.63 1.69
N VAL A 31 9.24 -4.03 2.77
CA VAL A 31 7.96 -4.42 3.37
C VAL A 31 6.83 -4.24 2.36
N THR A 32 6.73 -3.08 1.69
CA THR A 32 5.71 -2.81 0.68
C THR A 32 5.73 -3.87 -0.43
N LYS A 33 6.92 -4.28 -0.90
CA LYS A 33 7.06 -5.30 -1.97
C LYS A 33 6.76 -6.73 -1.54
N SER A 34 6.65 -6.98 -0.24
CA SER A 34 6.28 -8.30 0.31
C SER A 34 4.78 -8.45 0.62
N LEU A 35 3.98 -7.40 0.41
CA LEU A 35 2.57 -7.39 0.73
C LEU A 35 1.73 -7.60 -0.52
N ASP A 36 0.68 -8.39 -0.39
CA ASP A 36 -0.24 -8.69 -1.49
C ASP A 36 -1.58 -7.93 -1.35
N VAL A 37 -1.83 -7.34 -0.16
CA VAL A 37 -3.08 -6.66 0.21
C VAL A 37 -2.82 -5.23 0.66
N PHE A 38 -3.55 -4.26 0.08
CA PHE A 38 -3.45 -2.85 0.39
C PHE A 38 -4.82 -2.23 0.65
N ILE A 39 -4.95 -1.54 1.79
CA ILE A 39 -6.09 -0.69 2.11
C ILE A 39 -5.70 0.75 1.76
N VAL A 40 -6.45 1.39 0.87
CA VAL A 40 -6.03 2.65 0.23
C VAL A 40 -7.18 3.63 0.11
N GLU A 41 -6.91 4.93 0.05
CA GLU A 41 -7.96 5.92 -0.24
C GLU A 41 -8.38 5.87 -1.72
N ARG A 42 -7.41 5.67 -2.63
CA ARG A 42 -7.62 5.65 -4.08
C ARG A 42 -6.76 4.56 -4.73
N ALA A 43 -7.39 3.57 -5.35
CA ALA A 43 -6.73 2.46 -6.03
C ALA A 43 -5.85 2.94 -7.19
N LYS A 44 -6.28 3.98 -7.93
CA LYS A 44 -5.47 4.56 -9.01
C LYS A 44 -4.11 5.06 -8.50
N THR A 45 -4.10 5.80 -7.39
CA THR A 45 -2.88 6.35 -6.80
C THR A 45 -1.99 5.25 -6.25
N ALA A 46 -2.58 4.26 -5.55
CA ALA A 46 -1.85 3.12 -5.03
C ALA A 46 -1.16 2.32 -6.15
N ARG A 47 -1.88 2.03 -7.25
CA ARG A 47 -1.31 1.31 -8.41
C ARG A 47 -0.17 2.09 -9.07
N ALA A 48 -0.28 3.42 -9.16
CA ALA A 48 0.79 4.26 -9.67
C ALA A 48 2.05 4.13 -8.80
N TYR A 49 1.91 4.21 -7.47
CA TYR A 49 3.01 4.03 -6.53
C TYR A 49 3.63 2.62 -6.58
N LEU A 50 2.81 1.57 -6.58
CA LEU A 50 3.30 0.18 -6.65
C LEU A 50 4.06 -0.10 -7.95
N LYS A 51 3.60 0.49 -9.07
CA LYS A 51 4.33 0.44 -10.34
C LYS A 51 5.65 1.22 -10.27
N LEU A 52 5.64 2.41 -9.69
CA LEU A 52 6.82 3.27 -9.54
C LEU A 52 7.94 2.55 -8.77
N ILE A 53 7.60 1.89 -7.66
CA ILE A 53 8.59 1.18 -6.85
C ILE A 53 9.00 -0.17 -7.43
N GLY A 54 8.33 -0.65 -8.49
CA GLY A 54 8.57 -1.97 -9.07
C GLY A 54 8.13 -3.10 -8.15
N HIS A 55 6.85 -3.09 -7.76
CA HIS A 55 6.23 -4.20 -7.05
C HIS A 55 6.30 -5.49 -7.89
N PRO A 56 6.67 -6.65 -7.31
CA PRO A 56 6.93 -7.87 -8.08
C PRO A 56 5.67 -8.53 -8.65
N LEU A 57 4.52 -8.41 -7.98
CA LEU A 57 3.26 -8.93 -8.49
C LEU A 57 2.70 -8.08 -9.64
N ALA A 58 2.05 -8.75 -10.60
CA ALA A 58 1.27 -8.03 -11.61
C ALA A 58 0.15 -7.24 -10.93
N MET A 59 -0.16 -6.05 -11.43
CA MET A 59 -1.14 -5.17 -10.77
C MET A 59 -2.53 -5.83 -10.58
N ASN A 60 -2.92 -6.75 -11.46
CA ASN A 60 -4.20 -7.46 -11.35
C ASN A 60 -4.21 -8.55 -10.27
N ASP A 61 -3.04 -8.96 -9.79
CA ASP A 61 -2.87 -10.00 -8.75
C ASP A 61 -2.72 -9.39 -7.34
N ILE A 62 -2.79 -8.06 -7.22
CA ILE A 62 -2.71 -7.32 -5.95
C ILE A 62 -4.11 -6.96 -5.49
N ASP A 63 -4.45 -7.35 -4.26
CA ASP A 63 -5.72 -7.01 -3.61
C ASP A 63 -5.68 -5.55 -3.13
N ILE A 64 -6.44 -4.69 -3.78
CA ILE A 64 -6.54 -3.27 -3.42
C ILE A 64 -7.97 -2.96 -2.97
N LEU A 65 -8.11 -2.66 -1.68
CA LEU A 65 -9.36 -2.31 -1.04
C LEU A 65 -9.43 -0.79 -0.86
N GLU A 66 -10.34 -0.12 -1.56
CA GLU A 66 -10.59 1.30 -1.32
C GLU A 66 -11.37 1.48 -0.02
N ILE A 67 -10.92 2.43 0.82
CA ILE A 67 -11.66 2.85 2.01
C ILE A 67 -12.94 3.56 1.52
N PRO A 68 -14.14 3.13 1.95
CA PRO A 68 -15.37 3.83 1.63
C PRO A 68 -15.25 5.28 2.07
N ARG A 69 -15.66 6.21 1.20
CA ARG A 69 -15.94 7.58 1.68
C ARG A 69 -17.16 7.48 2.56
N ASP A 70 -17.13 8.12 3.71
CA ASP A 70 -18.31 8.28 4.54
C ASP A 70 -19.42 8.85 3.64
N GLU A 71 -20.41 8.03 3.31
CA GLU A 71 -21.74 8.55 3.05
C GLU A 71 -22.12 9.16 4.40
N ILE A 72 -22.00 10.48 4.52
CA ILE A 72 -22.62 11.17 5.63
C ILE A 72 -24.10 10.85 5.47
N ASP A 73 -24.58 9.89 6.28
CA ASP A 73 -25.98 9.50 6.34
C ASP A 73 -26.73 10.77 6.72
N THR A 74 -27.24 11.46 5.71
CA THR A 74 -27.95 12.71 5.87
C THR A 74 -29.39 12.30 6.20
N GLN A 75 -29.63 11.95 7.46
CA GLN A 75 -30.98 11.82 8.02
C GLN A 75 -31.56 13.20 8.33
#